data_AF-A0A167R4V6-F1
#
_entry.id   AF-A0A167R4V6-F1
#
_cell.length_a   1.000
_cell.length_b   1.000
_cell.length_c   1.000
_cell.angle_alpha   90.00
_cell.angle_beta   90.00
_cell.angle_gamma   90.00
#
_symmetry.space_group_name_H-M   'P 1'
#
loop_
_entity.id
_entity.type
_entity.pdbx_description
1 polymer ?
#
loop_
_entity_poly.entity_id
_entity_poly.type
_entity_poly.pdbx_seq_one_letter_code
_entity_poly.pdbx_strand_id
1 'polypeptide(L)'
;MATNVKREVDVKESQLPNLPEVPNHVRHRVFRHSGMGDNNERLANLGAVILPVIVTEWLMDTKPNATSGDLTIQRSLRVDKKVISKWSRLYGLPDHLVCAANEVNVRASVAAQCQVFYAYIGAVRQTEDEDEEQKEYGWTAVCAFVRQILEVTPIQ
;
A
#
# COMPACT_ATOMS: atom_id res chain seq x y z
N MET A 1 9.68 16.66 35.98
CA MET A 1 10.09 16.47 34.58
C MET A 1 9.04 15.61 33.91
N ALA A 2 8.16 16.22 33.10
CA ALA A 2 7.08 15.51 32.43
C ALA A 2 7.57 15.08 31.04
N THR A 3 7.71 13.77 30.84
CA THR A 3 8.08 13.17 29.56
C THR A 3 6.88 13.27 28.61
N ASN A 4 7.04 14.07 27.56
CA ASN A 4 6.02 14.35 26.57
C ASN A 4 5.83 13.13 25.66
N VAL A 5 4.84 12.28 25.99
CA VAL A 5 4.43 11.14 25.16
C VAL A 5 3.74 11.71 23.91
N LYS A 6 4.41 11.63 22.76
CA LYS A 6 3.78 11.88 21.46
C LYS A 6 2.57 10.96 21.33
N ARG A 7 1.38 11.55 21.29
CA ARG A 7 0.13 10.85 21.00
C ARG A 7 0.22 10.32 19.57
N GLU A 8 0.54 9.04 19.43
CA GLU A 8 0.25 8.32 18.21
C GLU A 8 -1.27 8.29 18.09
N VAL A 9 -1.83 9.05 17.15
CA VAL A 9 -3.26 8.94 16.85
C VAL A 9 -3.43 7.58 16.18
N ASP A 10 -3.86 6.60 16.97
CA ASP A 10 -4.25 5.28 16.50
C ASP A 10 -5.43 5.45 15.55
N VAL A 11 -5.15 5.31 14.25
CA VAL A 11 -6.19 5.08 13.25
C VAL A 11 -6.90 3.81 13.73
N LYS A 12 -8.16 3.94 14.17
CA LYS A 12 -8.93 2.77 14.58
C LYS A 12 -9.09 1.90 13.33
N GLU A 13 -8.76 0.61 13.43
CA GLU A 13 -8.96 -0.37 12.34
C GLU A 13 -10.36 -0.28 11.72
N SER A 14 -11.38 0.10 12.52
CA SER A 14 -12.76 0.33 12.08
C SER A 14 -12.96 1.46 11.06
N GLN A 15 -11.95 2.28 10.78
CA GLN A 15 -12.02 3.39 9.83
C GLN A 15 -11.27 3.09 8.52
N LEU A 16 -10.56 1.96 8.44
CA LEU A 16 -9.84 1.62 7.22
C LEU A 16 -10.83 1.15 6.13
N PRO A 17 -10.63 1.56 4.87
CA PRO A 17 -11.42 1.03 3.77
C PRO A 17 -11.17 -0.47 3.61
N ASN A 18 -12.16 -1.19 3.07
CA ASN A 18 -11.99 -2.60 2.75
C ASN A 18 -10.91 -2.77 1.67
N LEU A 19 -10.17 -3.88 1.77
CA LEU A 19 -9.23 -4.28 0.74
C LEU A 19 -9.98 -4.60 -0.56
N PRO A 20 -9.60 -3.99 -1.71
CA PRO A 20 -10.18 -4.33 -3.01
C PRO A 20 -9.94 -5.79 -3.34
N GLU A 21 -10.89 -6.49 -3.98
CA GLU A 21 -10.68 -7.88 -4.35
C GLU A 21 -9.50 -8.05 -5.33
N VAL A 22 -8.78 -9.16 -5.18
CA VAL A 22 -7.69 -9.56 -6.07
C VAL A 22 -8.05 -10.94 -6.61
N PRO A 23 -8.05 -11.15 -7.94
CA PRO A 23 -8.37 -12.45 -8.54
C PRO A 23 -7.52 -13.57 -7.96
N ASN A 24 -8.12 -14.74 -7.73
CA ASN A 24 -7.45 -15.90 -7.11
C ASN A 24 -6.17 -16.31 -7.86
N HIS A 25 -6.18 -16.20 -9.19
CA HIS A 25 -5.05 -16.54 -10.04
C HIS A 25 -3.84 -15.60 -9.84
N VAL A 26 -4.02 -14.39 -9.29
CA VAL A 26 -2.93 -13.46 -8.93
C VAL A 26 -2.65 -13.46 -7.43
N ARG A 27 -3.68 -13.69 -6.60
CA ARG A 27 -3.61 -13.59 -5.14
C ARG A 27 -2.49 -14.44 -4.54
N HIS A 28 -2.28 -15.66 -5.04
CA HIS A 28 -1.22 -16.53 -4.53
C HIS A 28 0.20 -15.95 -4.72
N ARG A 29 0.42 -15.19 -5.79
CA ARG A 29 1.71 -14.55 -6.10
C ARG A 29 1.98 -13.37 -5.19
N VAL A 30 0.96 -12.61 -4.79
CA VAL A 30 1.07 -11.45 -3.87
C VAL A 30 1.76 -11.83 -2.57
N PHE A 31 1.43 -13.01 -2.02
CA PHE A 31 1.89 -13.46 -0.72
C PHE A 31 3.12 -14.38 -0.77
N ARG A 32 3.73 -14.58 -1.94
CA ARG A 32 5.01 -15.30 -2.06
C ARG A 32 6.20 -14.36 -1.91
N HIS A 33 7.00 -14.58 -0.87
CA HIS A 33 8.21 -13.79 -0.58
C HIS A 33 9.27 -13.89 -1.70
N SER A 34 10.09 -12.83 -1.88
CA SER A 34 11.11 -12.73 -2.94
C SER A 34 12.12 -13.88 -3.00
N GLY A 35 12.41 -14.52 -1.87
CA GLY A 35 13.29 -15.69 -1.81
C GLY A 35 12.72 -16.97 -2.46
N MET A 36 11.54 -16.91 -3.08
CA MET A 36 10.88 -18.06 -3.73
C MET A 36 10.74 -17.84 -5.25
N GLY A 37 10.51 -18.93 -5.99
CA GLY A 37 10.09 -18.86 -7.39
C GLY A 37 8.65 -18.36 -7.55
N ASP A 38 8.37 -17.66 -8.64
CA ASP A 38 7.10 -16.98 -8.94
C ASP A 38 6.58 -16.17 -7.74
N ASN A 39 7.44 -15.26 -7.29
CA ASN A 39 7.22 -14.42 -6.11
C ASN A 39 6.47 -13.12 -6.45
N ASN A 40 6.31 -12.29 -5.42
CA ASN A 40 5.60 -11.03 -5.51
C ASN A 40 6.41 -9.84 -6.07
N GLU A 41 7.68 -10.00 -6.44
CA GLU A 41 8.58 -8.87 -6.77
C GLU A 41 8.10 -8.06 -7.98
N ARG A 42 7.61 -8.72 -9.03
CA ARG A 42 7.11 -8.01 -10.22
C ARG A 42 5.87 -7.17 -9.90
N LEU A 43 4.98 -7.69 -9.06
CA LEU A 43 3.80 -6.97 -8.58
C LEU A 43 4.22 -5.82 -7.67
N ALA A 44 5.18 -6.05 -6.77
CA ALA A 44 5.70 -5.03 -5.87
C ALA A 44 6.38 -3.89 -6.63
N ASN A 45 7.14 -4.18 -7.67
CA ASN A 45 7.75 -3.16 -8.52
C ASN A 45 6.70 -2.28 -9.19
N LEU A 46 5.61 -2.88 -9.70
CA LEU A 46 4.49 -2.13 -10.28
C LEU A 46 3.80 -1.25 -9.23
N GLY A 47 3.44 -1.81 -8.08
CA GLY A 47 2.76 -1.07 -7.02
C GLY A 47 3.61 0.04 -6.40
N ALA A 48 4.93 -0.14 -6.33
CA ALA A 48 5.87 0.88 -5.84
C ALA A 48 5.95 2.11 -6.75
N VAL A 49 5.62 1.97 -8.05
CA VAL A 49 5.49 3.10 -8.97
C VAL A 49 4.10 3.73 -8.88
N ILE A 50 3.05 2.89 -8.82
CA ILE A 50 1.65 3.34 -8.81
C ILE A 50 1.30 4.13 -7.56
N LEU A 51 1.69 3.64 -6.38
CA LEU A 51 1.28 4.25 -5.12
C LEU A 51 1.73 5.73 -5.03
N PRO A 52 3.00 6.09 -5.33
CA PRO A 52 3.40 7.50 -5.41
C PRO A 52 2.64 8.36 -6.42
N VAL A 53 2.21 7.79 -7.56
CA VAL A 53 1.41 8.52 -8.56
C VAL A 53 0.08 8.93 -7.95
N ILE A 54 -0.66 7.98 -7.36
CA ILE A 54 -1.98 8.25 -6.76
C ILE A 54 -1.85 9.24 -5.59
N VAL A 55 -0.79 9.11 -4.77
CA VAL A 55 -0.50 10.06 -3.69
C VAL A 55 -0.22 11.47 -4.24
N THR A 56 0.51 11.58 -5.36
CA THR A 56 0.75 12.87 -6.01
C THR A 56 -0.54 13.49 -6.52
N GLU A 57 -1.37 12.74 -7.23
CA GLU A 57 -2.67 13.23 -7.71
C GLU A 57 -3.55 13.71 -6.56
N TRP A 58 -3.70 12.89 -5.51
CA TRP A 58 -4.47 13.28 -4.33
C TRP A 58 -3.94 14.55 -3.65
N LEU A 59 -2.61 14.75 -3.60
CA LEU A 59 -2.03 15.98 -3.06
C LEU A 59 -2.32 17.20 -3.95
N MET A 60 -2.28 17.04 -5.27
CA MET A 60 -2.63 18.10 -6.20
C MET A 60 -4.10 18.51 -6.07
N ASP A 61 -4.99 17.53 -5.90
CA ASP A 61 -6.42 17.75 -5.72
C ASP A 61 -6.74 18.43 -4.37
N THR A 62 -6.09 17.98 -3.28
CA THR A 62 -6.40 18.44 -1.92
C THR A 62 -5.60 19.66 -1.48
N LYS A 63 -4.51 19.99 -2.18
CA LYS A 63 -3.64 21.15 -1.88
C LYS A 63 -3.32 21.95 -3.15
N PRO A 64 -4.32 22.55 -3.82
CA PRO A 64 -4.14 23.20 -5.11
C PRO A 64 -3.17 24.40 -5.09
N ASN A 65 -2.92 25.00 -3.92
CA ASN A 65 -2.01 26.13 -3.74
C ASN A 65 -0.61 25.74 -3.25
N ALA A 66 -0.33 24.45 -3.06
CA ALA A 66 0.98 24.00 -2.62
C ALA A 66 2.03 24.14 -3.74
N THR A 67 3.27 24.48 -3.37
CA THR A 67 4.35 24.54 -4.35
C THR A 67 4.79 23.12 -4.76
N SER A 68 5.51 22.99 -5.88
CA SER A 68 6.10 21.71 -6.30
C SER A 68 7.03 21.11 -5.23
N GLY A 69 7.76 21.96 -4.51
CA GLY A 69 8.59 21.55 -3.36
C GLY A 69 7.76 20.97 -2.22
N ASP A 70 6.68 21.65 -1.85
CA ASP A 70 5.75 21.19 -0.80
C ASP A 70 5.12 19.85 -1.17
N LEU A 71 4.64 19.70 -2.40
CA LEU A 71 4.06 18.44 -2.90
C LEU A 71 5.07 17.30 -2.84
N THR A 72 6.32 17.55 -3.20
CA THR A 72 7.41 16.57 -3.13
C THR A 72 7.68 16.11 -1.70
N ILE A 73 7.78 17.05 -0.75
CA ILE A 73 7.99 16.74 0.67
C ILE A 73 6.80 15.94 1.21
N GLN A 74 5.58 16.41 0.94
CA GLN A 74 4.34 15.79 1.42
C GLN A 74 4.12 14.40 0.86
N ARG A 75 4.52 14.15 -0.40
CA ARG A 75 4.52 12.81 -1.00
C ARG A 75 5.50 11.91 -0.28
N SER A 76 6.76 12.32 -0.13
CA SER A 76 7.81 11.51 0.49
C SER A 76 7.45 11.07 1.91
N LEU A 77 6.76 11.94 2.68
CA LEU A 77 6.27 11.58 4.01
C LEU A 77 5.16 10.51 3.97
N ARG A 78 4.29 10.51 2.95
CA ARG A 78 3.18 9.55 2.76
C ARG A 78 3.64 8.20 2.23
N VAL A 79 4.69 8.18 1.42
CA VAL A 79 5.24 6.95 0.81
C VAL A 79 6.52 6.47 1.49
N ASP A 80 6.81 6.97 2.68
CA ASP A 80 7.92 6.48 3.49
C ASP A 80 7.71 5.02 3.89
N LYS A 81 8.79 4.25 3.94
CA LYS A 81 8.75 2.82 4.27
C LYS A 81 8.06 2.55 5.61
N LYS A 82 8.17 3.43 6.61
CA LYS A 82 7.48 3.26 7.89
C LYS A 82 5.96 3.37 7.75
N VAL A 83 5.48 4.28 6.91
CA VAL A 83 4.05 4.46 6.63
C VAL A 83 3.52 3.25 5.86
N ILE A 84 4.22 2.82 4.81
CA ILE A 84 3.78 1.68 4.00
C ILE A 84 3.80 0.38 4.81
N SER A 85 4.84 0.15 5.63
CA SER A 85 4.90 -0.97 6.58
C SER A 85 3.75 -0.92 7.60
N LYS A 86 3.40 0.27 8.11
CA LYS A 86 2.26 0.46 9.01
C LYS A 86 0.95 0.07 8.32
N TRP A 87 0.67 0.57 7.13
CA TRP A 87 -0.53 0.20 6.37
C TRP A 87 -0.60 -1.31 6.10
N SER A 88 0.52 -1.91 5.68
CA SER A 88 0.62 -3.37 5.48
C SER A 88 0.17 -4.17 6.71
N ARG A 89 0.66 -3.80 7.89
CA ARG A 89 0.32 -4.47 9.15
C ARG A 89 -1.13 -4.22 9.58
N LEU A 90 -1.65 -3.02 9.38
CA LEU A 90 -3.06 -2.70 9.70
C LEU A 90 -4.04 -3.58 8.91
N TYR A 91 -3.65 -4.03 7.72
CA TYR A 91 -4.44 -4.96 6.91
C TYR A 91 -4.09 -6.44 7.13
N GLY A 92 -3.16 -6.76 8.04
CA GLY A 92 -2.72 -8.15 8.28
C GLY A 92 -2.01 -8.82 7.09
N LEU A 93 -1.60 -8.06 6.06
CA LEU A 93 -0.99 -8.64 4.85
C LEU A 93 0.28 -9.48 5.12
N PRO A 94 1.19 -9.07 6.04
CA PRO A 94 2.38 -9.85 6.34
C PRO A 94 2.09 -11.24 6.87
N ASP A 95 0.97 -11.43 7.58
CA ASP A 95 0.62 -12.71 8.21
C ASP A 95 0.28 -13.80 7.18
N HIS A 96 -0.01 -13.39 5.95
CA HIS A 96 -0.27 -14.29 4.83
C HIS A 96 1.00 -14.65 4.05
N LEU A 97 2.15 -14.01 4.32
CA LEU A 97 3.38 -14.27 3.59
C LEU A 97 3.84 -15.72 3.74
N VAL A 98 4.11 -16.35 2.60
CA VAL A 98 4.78 -17.64 2.47
C VAL A 98 6.24 -17.39 2.10
N CYS A 99 7.15 -18.03 2.83
CA CYS A 99 8.59 -17.92 2.61
C CYS A 99 9.29 -19.26 2.87
N ALA A 100 10.49 -19.44 2.31
CA ALA A 100 11.25 -20.68 2.42
C ALA A 100 11.82 -20.93 3.84
N ALA A 101 12.12 -19.89 4.60
CA ALA A 101 12.71 -19.98 5.93
C ALA A 101 12.51 -18.67 6.73
N ASN A 102 12.70 -18.74 8.05
CA ASN A 102 12.72 -17.59 8.97
C ASN A 102 11.44 -16.72 8.93
N GLU A 103 10.28 -17.36 8.80
CA GLU A 103 8.98 -16.71 8.59
C GLU A 103 8.66 -15.58 9.57
N VAL A 104 8.91 -15.80 10.87
CA VAL A 104 8.71 -14.77 11.91
C VAL A 104 9.53 -13.51 11.59
N ASN A 105 10.81 -13.66 11.25
CA ASN A 105 11.70 -12.52 10.95
C ASN A 105 11.33 -11.86 9.63
N VAL A 106 10.94 -12.64 8.61
CA VAL A 106 10.49 -12.12 7.32
C VAL A 106 9.25 -11.27 7.51
N ARG A 107 8.21 -11.79 8.17
CA ARG A 107 6.94 -11.10 8.44
C ARG A 107 7.12 -9.85 9.31
N ALA A 108 8.09 -9.86 10.23
CA ALA A 108 8.41 -8.71 11.07
C ALA A 108 9.21 -7.62 10.32
N SER A 109 9.87 -7.95 9.20
CA SER A 109 10.74 -7.01 8.50
C SER A 109 9.96 -5.92 7.76
N VAL A 110 10.39 -4.66 7.93
CA VAL A 110 9.82 -3.50 7.20
C VAL A 110 9.90 -3.71 5.69
N ALA A 111 10.98 -4.34 5.19
CA ALA A 111 11.16 -4.61 3.77
C ALA A 111 10.05 -5.52 3.22
N ALA A 112 9.81 -6.68 3.85
CA ALA A 112 8.77 -7.62 3.39
C ALA A 112 7.37 -7.04 3.57
N GLN A 113 7.13 -6.28 4.65
CA GLN A 113 5.85 -5.60 4.89
C GLN A 113 5.54 -4.57 3.80
N CYS A 114 6.52 -3.74 3.43
CA CYS A 114 6.36 -2.83 2.30
C CYS A 114 6.16 -3.58 0.99
N GLN A 115 6.96 -4.61 0.74
CA GLN A 115 6.92 -5.38 -0.50
C GLN A 115 5.57 -6.06 -0.72
N VAL A 116 4.98 -6.69 0.31
CA VAL A 116 3.66 -7.32 0.19
C VAL A 116 2.55 -6.29 -0.02
N PHE A 117 2.65 -5.10 0.58
CA PHE A 117 1.69 -4.03 0.34
C PHE A 117 1.79 -3.51 -1.10
N TYR A 118 3.01 -3.25 -1.60
CA TYR A 118 3.19 -2.88 -3.01
C TYR A 118 2.71 -3.97 -3.96
N ALA A 119 2.98 -5.25 -3.64
CA ALA A 119 2.50 -6.35 -4.46
C ALA A 119 0.97 -6.40 -4.50
N TYR A 120 0.31 -6.09 -3.39
CA TYR A 120 -1.14 -5.97 -3.33
C TYR A 120 -1.65 -4.88 -4.27
N ILE A 121 -1.09 -3.67 -4.17
CA ILE A 121 -1.41 -2.54 -5.06
C ILE A 121 -1.20 -2.92 -6.53
N GLY A 122 -0.08 -3.57 -6.85
CA GLY A 122 0.22 -4.03 -8.21
C GLY A 122 -0.76 -5.09 -8.70
N ALA A 123 -1.25 -5.97 -7.83
CA ALA A 123 -2.22 -6.99 -8.18
C ALA A 123 -3.62 -6.41 -8.42
N VAL A 124 -4.08 -5.49 -7.56
CA VAL A 124 -5.35 -4.77 -7.77
C VAL A 124 -5.30 -4.05 -9.12
N ARG A 125 -4.19 -3.37 -9.45
CA ARG A 125 -4.02 -2.71 -10.75
C ARG A 125 -4.18 -3.66 -11.95
N GLN A 126 -3.70 -4.90 -11.83
CA GLN A 126 -3.76 -5.90 -12.90
C GLN A 126 -5.13 -6.57 -13.02
N THR A 127 -6.09 -6.22 -12.16
CA THR A 127 -7.46 -6.71 -12.28
C THR A 127 -8.10 -6.03 -13.47
N GLU A 128 -8.36 -6.82 -14.52
CA GLU A 128 -9.16 -6.44 -15.68
C GLU A 128 -10.62 -6.84 -15.40
N ASP A 129 -11.58 -6.08 -15.94
CA ASP A 129 -12.94 -6.59 -16.04
C ASP A 129 -12.98 -7.67 -17.13
N GLU A 130 -13.57 -8.82 -16.80
CA GLU A 130 -13.75 -9.94 -17.75
C GLU A 130 -14.68 -9.58 -18.92
N ASP A 131 -15.48 -8.52 -18.76
CA ASP A 131 -16.31 -7.92 -19.80
C ASP A 131 -15.57 -6.74 -20.45
N GLU A 132 -15.12 -6.91 -21.69
CA GLU A 132 -14.14 -6.09 -22.44
C GLU A 132 -14.43 -4.57 -22.60
N GLU A 133 -15.47 -4.00 -21.96
CA GLU A 133 -15.83 -2.58 -22.07
C GLU A 133 -15.11 -1.67 -21.06
N GLN A 134 -14.60 -2.18 -19.93
CA GLN A 134 -13.96 -1.35 -18.90
C GLN A 134 -12.51 -1.76 -18.60
N LYS A 135 -11.59 -1.38 -19.48
CA LYS A 135 -10.13 -1.58 -19.34
C LYS A 135 -9.47 -0.88 -18.14
N GLU A 136 -10.24 -0.18 -17.30
CA GLU A 136 -9.73 0.69 -16.24
C GLU A 136 -10.17 0.30 -14.82
N TYR A 137 -10.95 -0.78 -14.64
CA TYR A 137 -11.48 -1.20 -13.33
C TYR A 137 -10.41 -1.30 -12.23
N GLY A 138 -9.31 -2.02 -12.48
CA GLY A 138 -8.22 -2.14 -11.53
C GLY A 138 -7.54 -0.80 -11.18
N TRP A 139 -7.53 0.17 -12.10
CA TRP A 139 -7.04 1.52 -11.83
C TRP A 139 -8.02 2.32 -10.96
N THR A 140 -9.31 2.29 -11.28
CA THR A 140 -10.33 2.96 -10.48
C THR A 140 -10.37 2.42 -9.05
N ALA A 141 -10.33 1.09 -8.90
CA ALA A 141 -10.34 0.42 -7.60
C ALA A 141 -9.11 0.79 -6.74
N VAL A 142 -7.90 0.75 -7.31
CA VAL A 142 -6.68 1.11 -6.57
C VAL A 142 -6.65 2.60 -6.21
N CYS A 143 -7.12 3.47 -7.10
CA CYS A 143 -7.25 4.90 -6.86
C CYS A 143 -8.21 5.19 -5.69
N ALA A 144 -9.40 4.59 -5.72
CA ALA A 144 -10.39 4.78 -4.66
C ALA A 144 -9.86 4.29 -3.30
N PHE A 145 -9.27 3.10 -3.26
CA PHE A 145 -8.71 2.51 -2.06
C PHE A 145 -7.59 3.36 -1.44
N VAL A 146 -6.59 3.76 -2.24
CA VAL A 146 -5.47 4.56 -1.75
C VAL A 146 -5.94 5.94 -1.28
N ARG A 147 -6.85 6.61 -2.01
CA ARG A 147 -7.40 7.91 -1.59
C ARG A 147 -8.15 7.81 -0.25
N GLN A 148 -8.96 6.77 -0.06
CA GLN A 148 -9.66 6.53 1.22
C GLN A 148 -8.68 6.28 2.36
N ILE A 149 -7.59 5.51 2.14
CA ILE A 149 -6.52 5.37 3.15
C ILE A 149 -5.94 6.74 3.52
N LEU A 150 -5.61 7.57 2.52
CA LEU A 150 -5.01 8.89 2.74
C LEU A 150 -5.93 9.84 3.52
N GLU A 151 -7.24 9.75 3.34
CA GLU A 151 -8.23 10.55 4.05
C GLU A 151 -8.32 10.19 5.54
N VAL A 152 -8.19 8.89 5.87
CA VAL A 152 -8.31 8.40 7.26
C VAL A 152 -6.96 8.28 7.97
N THR A 153 -5.84 8.47 7.27
CA THR A 153 -4.48 8.40 7.84
C THR A 153 -3.73 9.73 7.73
N PRO A 154 -3.92 10.65 8.70
CA PRO A 154 -3.21 11.92 8.70
C PRO A 154 -1.70 11.70 8.89
N ILE A 155 -0.87 12.44 8.14
CA ILE A 155 0.58 12.51 8.41
C ILE A 155 0.79 13.30 9.70
N GLN A 156 1.60 12.75 10.61
CA GLN A 156 2.11 13.41 11.82
C GLN A 156 3.33 14.27 11.53
#